data_AF-S9S7L4-F1
#
_entry.id   AF-S9S7L4-F1
#
_cell.length_a   1.000
_cell.length_b   1.000
_cell.length_c   1.000
_cell.angle_alpha   90.00
_cell.angle_beta   90.00
_cell.angle_gamma   90.00
#
_symmetry.space_group_name_H-M   'P 1'
#
loop_
_entity.id
_entity.type
_entity.pdbx_description
1 polymer ?
#
loop_
_entity_poly.entity_id
_entity_poly.type
_entity_poly.pdbx_seq_one_letter_code
_entity_poly.pdbx_strand_id
1 'polypeptide(L)'
;MTDTLPVSVEVLGIERVNRGALAALAVVEIVFDGVPVRLQGVQLRRKPGGGLTVEAPCFRAGDGRWLPAVVLPPEIGQAIADAAGNAEGWS
;
A
#
# COMPACT_ATOMS: atom_id res chain seq x y z
N MET A 1 15.14 7.21 -25.35
CA MET A 1 14.90 8.22 -24.30
C MET A 1 13.59 7.81 -23.65
N THR A 2 13.58 7.43 -22.38
CA THR A 2 12.35 7.01 -21.69
C THR A 2 11.75 8.25 -21.05
N ASP A 3 10.55 8.60 -21.48
CA ASP A 3 9.78 9.67 -20.86
C ASP A 3 9.18 9.13 -19.55
N THR A 4 9.19 9.93 -18.49
CA THR A 4 8.65 9.54 -17.18
C THR A 4 7.55 10.52 -16.78
N LEU A 5 6.37 9.99 -16.48
CA LEU A 5 5.23 10.78 -16.00
C LEU A 5 5.14 10.70 -14.48
N PRO A 6 4.73 11.80 -13.81
CA PRO A 6 4.51 11.79 -12.37
C PRO A 6 3.32 10.91 -12.01
N VAL A 7 3.44 10.21 -10.88
CA VAL A 7 2.35 9.44 -10.26
C VAL A 7 2.07 10.06 -8.89
N SER A 8 0.80 10.33 -8.59
CA SER A 8 0.40 10.73 -7.24
C SER A 8 -0.21 9.56 -6.48
N VAL A 9 -0.03 9.57 -5.16
CA VAL A 9 -0.54 8.55 -4.25
C VAL A 9 -1.27 9.26 -3.12
N GLU A 10 -2.51 8.85 -2.87
CA GLU A 10 -3.33 9.35 -1.78
C GLU A 10 -3.91 8.19 -0.98
N VAL A 11 -3.90 8.31 0.35
CA VAL A 11 -4.56 7.35 1.23
C VAL A 11 -5.94 7.88 1.56
N LEU A 12 -6.97 7.21 1.06
CA LEU A 12 -8.38 7.62 1.21
C LEU A 12 -8.99 7.19 2.54
N GLY A 13 -8.44 6.15 3.15
CA GLY A 13 -8.94 5.63 4.41
C GLY A 13 -8.07 4.52 4.96
N ILE A 14 -8.04 4.41 6.29
CA ILE A 14 -7.28 3.41 7.02
C ILE A 14 -8.20 2.76 8.05
N GLU A 15 -8.28 1.43 8.01
CA GLU A 15 -8.98 0.60 8.98
C GLU A 15 -7.97 -0.17 9.81
N ARG A 16 -7.92 0.08 11.13
CA ARG A 16 -7.00 -0.62 12.03
C ARG A 16 -7.51 -2.03 12.33
N VAL A 17 -6.67 -3.01 12.05
CA VAL A 17 -6.97 -4.44 12.26
C VAL A 17 -6.15 -5.02 13.41
N ASN A 18 -4.97 -4.45 13.71
CA ASN A 18 -4.07 -4.82 14.82
C ASN A 18 -3.90 -6.34 15.03
N ARG A 19 -3.64 -7.09 13.95
CA ARG A 19 -3.50 -8.55 13.96
C ARG A 19 -2.06 -8.95 13.67
N GLY A 20 -1.30 -9.22 14.73
CA GLY A 20 0.11 -9.57 14.62
C GLY A 20 0.88 -8.44 13.91
N ALA A 21 1.58 -8.77 12.82
CA ALA A 21 2.30 -7.79 12.02
C ALA A 21 1.37 -6.88 11.18
N LEU A 22 0.12 -7.28 10.89
CA LEU A 22 -0.83 -6.45 10.14
C LEU A 22 -1.44 -5.41 11.06
N ALA A 23 -1.04 -4.14 10.91
CA ALA A 23 -1.53 -3.05 11.74
C ALA A 23 -2.86 -2.50 11.22
N ALA A 24 -2.96 -2.31 9.89
CA ALA A 24 -4.15 -1.73 9.27
C ALA A 24 -4.29 -2.15 7.80
N LEU A 25 -5.50 -1.95 7.28
CA LEU A 25 -5.82 -2.02 5.86
C LEU A 25 -6.11 -0.61 5.35
N ALA A 26 -5.52 -0.24 4.22
CA ALA A 26 -5.70 1.05 3.60
C ALA A 26 -6.45 0.93 2.27
N VAL A 27 -7.22 1.96 1.97
CA VAL A 27 -7.71 2.26 0.62
C VAL A 27 -6.82 3.35 0.06
N VAL A 28 -6.18 3.08 -1.07
CA VAL A 28 -5.21 3.98 -1.70
C VAL A 28 -5.70 4.31 -3.09
N GLU A 29 -5.59 5.57 -3.48
CA GLU A 29 -5.72 6.03 -4.86
C GLU A 29 -4.34 6.31 -5.45
N ILE A 30 -4.09 5.81 -6.64
CA ILE A 30 -2.88 6.08 -7.41
C ILE A 30 -3.31 6.68 -8.75
N VAL A 31 -2.83 7.88 -9.07
CA VAL A 31 -3.17 8.54 -10.34
C VAL A 31 -2.02 8.37 -11.33
N PHE A 32 -2.27 7.60 -12.38
CA PHE A 32 -1.34 7.41 -13.50
C PHE A 32 -1.80 8.26 -14.67
N ASP A 33 -1.08 9.33 -15.02
CA ASP A 33 -1.40 10.19 -16.16
C ASP A 33 -2.88 10.64 -16.18
N GLY A 34 -3.37 11.11 -15.03
CA GLY A 34 -4.78 11.53 -14.87
C GLY A 34 -5.80 10.39 -14.71
N VAL A 35 -5.37 9.12 -14.75
CA VAL A 35 -6.24 7.96 -14.54
C VAL A 35 -6.13 7.46 -13.09
N PRO A 36 -7.16 7.66 -12.24
CA PRO A 36 -7.15 7.18 -10.86
C PRO A 36 -7.40 5.67 -10.80
N VAL A 37 -6.53 4.97 -10.09
CA VAL A 37 -6.64 3.53 -9.77
C VAL A 37 -6.77 3.38 -8.27
N ARG A 38 -7.86 2.78 -7.81
CA ARG A 38 -8.10 2.53 -6.40
C ARG A 38 -7.70 1.11 -6.01
N LEU A 39 -6.79 1.01 -5.05
CA LEU A 39 -6.38 -0.24 -4.44
C LEU A 39 -7.08 -0.40 -3.09
N GLN A 40 -7.85 -1.48 -2.95
CA GLN A 40 -8.51 -1.83 -1.69
C GLN A 40 -7.76 -2.93 -0.97
N GLY A 41 -7.64 -2.81 0.35
CA GLY A 41 -6.99 -3.82 1.18
C GLY A 41 -5.46 -3.79 1.09
N VAL A 42 -4.87 -2.62 0.85
CA VAL A 42 -3.43 -2.42 0.95
C VAL A 42 -3.02 -2.64 2.41
N GLN A 43 -2.02 -3.46 2.66
CA GLN A 43 -1.66 -3.88 4.01
C GLN A 43 -0.58 -2.98 4.58
N LEU A 44 -0.89 -2.30 5.68
CA LEU A 44 0.09 -1.59 6.50
C LEU A 44 0.60 -2.55 7.57
N ARG A 45 1.86 -2.97 7.45
CA ARG A 45 2.46 -3.97 8.34
C ARG A 45 3.59 -3.38 9.17
N ARG A 46 3.66 -3.73 10.44
CA ARG A 46 4.74 -3.30 11.35
C ARG A 46 6.04 -3.98 10.96
N LYS A 47 7.11 -3.20 10.82
CA LYS A 47 8.46 -3.75 10.64
C LYS A 47 9.04 -4.16 12.01
N PRO A 48 9.83 -5.24 12.07
CA PRO A 48 10.71 -5.47 13.22
C PRO A 48 11.65 -4.27 13.39
N GLY A 49 11.67 -3.67 14.58
CA GLY A 49 12.47 -2.47 14.86
C GLY A 49 11.73 -1.13 14.72
N GLY A 50 10.44 -1.13 14.40
CA GLY A 50 9.61 0.08 14.35
C GLY A 50 9.26 0.53 12.93
N GLY A 51 8.27 1.42 12.82
CA GLY A 51 7.75 1.91 11.55
C GLY A 51 6.90 0.89 10.77
N LEU A 52 6.63 1.23 9.50
CA LEU A 52 5.77 0.45 8.62
C LEU A 52 6.44 -0.02 7.34
N THR A 53 5.92 -1.13 6.84
CA THR A 53 6.04 -1.58 5.46
C THR A 53 4.64 -1.66 4.83
N VAL A 54 4.60 -1.48 3.52
CA VAL A 54 3.38 -1.62 2.72
C VAL A 54 3.49 -2.90 1.92
N GLU A 55 2.45 -3.72 1.98
CA GLU A 55 2.27 -4.85 1.09
C GLU A 55 1.00 -4.63 0.24
N ALA A 56 1.06 -5.06 -1.01
CA ALA A 56 -0.07 -5.00 -1.90
C ALA A 56 -1.26 -5.82 -1.35
N PRO A 57 -2.50 -5.54 -1.78
CA PRO A 57 -3.62 -6.43 -1.55
C PRO A 57 -3.26 -7.83 -2.04
N CYS A 58 -3.66 -8.86 -1.29
CA CYS A 58 -3.37 -10.24 -1.65
C CYS A 58 -4.67 -11.01 -1.93
N PHE A 59 -4.58 -11.96 -2.84
CA PHE A 59 -5.62 -12.96 -3.07
C PHE A 59 -5.08 -14.35 -2.76
N ARG A 60 -6.00 -15.28 -2.50
CA ARG A 60 -5.65 -16.68 -2.28
C ARG A 60 -5.74 -17.44 -3.59
N ALA A 61 -4.61 -17.95 -4.08
CA ALA A 61 -4.54 -18.75 -5.29
C ALA A 61 -5.18 -20.14 -5.09
N GLY A 62 -5.43 -20.85 -6.20
CA GLY A 62 -6.06 -22.17 -6.16
C GLY A 62 -5.26 -23.25 -5.41
N ASP A 63 -3.95 -23.06 -5.27
CA ASP A 63 -3.07 -23.90 -4.46
C ASP A 63 -3.00 -23.48 -2.98
N GLY A 64 -3.80 -22.49 -2.58
CA GLY A 64 -3.91 -21.99 -1.22
C GLY A 64 -2.86 -20.94 -0.82
N ARG A 65 -1.88 -20.60 -1.69
CA ARG A 65 -0.89 -19.55 -1.41
C ARG A 65 -1.52 -18.16 -1.48
N TRP A 66 -0.99 -17.25 -0.67
CA TRP A 66 -1.29 -15.82 -0.79
C TRP A 66 -0.36 -15.20 -1.82
N LEU A 67 -0.95 -14.56 -2.84
CA LEU A 67 -0.22 -13.85 -3.89
C LEU A 67 -0.68 -12.40 -3.95
N PRO A 68 0.20 -11.46 -4.30
CA PRO A 68 -0.19 -10.08 -4.51
C PRO A 68 -1.18 -9.99 -5.67
N ALA A 69 -2.30 -9.28 -5.47
CA ALA A 69 -3.28 -8.96 -6.50
C ALA A 69 -2.76 -7.90 -7.48
N VAL A 70 -1.80 -7.09 -7.03
CA VAL A 70 -1.04 -6.15 -7.85
C VAL A 70 0.42 -6.19 -7.44
N VAL A 71 1.33 -6.22 -8.42
CA VAL A 71 2.76 -6.08 -8.16
C VAL A 71 3.09 -4.59 -8.28
N LEU A 72 3.36 -3.97 -7.14
CA LEU A 72 3.76 -2.57 -7.08
C LEU A 72 5.28 -2.45 -7.21
N PRO A 73 5.79 -1.50 -8.01
CA PRO A 73 7.21 -1.18 -7.97
C PRO A 73 7.57 -0.54 -6.61
N PRO A 74 8.83 -0.67 -6.15
CA PRO A 74 9.24 -0.22 -4.81
C PRO A 74 8.92 1.25 -4.51
N GLU A 75 9.03 2.12 -5.52
CA GLU A 75 8.81 3.56 -5.42
C GLU A 75 7.36 3.87 -5.03
N ILE A 76 6.41 3.13 -5.59
CA ILE A 76 4.98 3.28 -5.28
C ILE A 76 4.68 2.72 -3.88
N GLY A 77 5.28 1.58 -3.52
CA GLY A 77 5.14 1.02 -2.17
C GLY A 77 5.63 1.97 -1.08
N GLN A 78 6.77 2.65 -1.32
CA GLN A 78 7.31 3.64 -0.39
C GLN A 78 6.43 4.88 -0.31
N ALA A 79 5.95 5.42 -1.45
CA ALA A 79 5.05 6.57 -1.47
C ALA A 79 3.76 6.33 -0.66
N ILE A 80 3.21 5.11 -0.71
CA ILE A 80 2.06 4.71 0.12
C ILE A 80 2.44 4.69 1.60
N ALA A 81 3.61 4.16 1.95
CA ALA A 81 4.05 4.05 3.34
C ALA A 81 4.20 5.43 3.97
N ASP A 82 4.81 6.36 3.24
CA ASP A 82 5.00 7.75 3.67
C ASP A 82 3.66 8.46 3.82
N ALA A 83 2.76 8.32 2.83
CA ALA A 83 1.42 8.89 2.89
C ALA A 83 0.61 8.35 4.09
N ALA A 84 0.70 7.05 4.36
CA ALA A 84 0.02 6.43 5.50
C ALA A 84 0.62 6.87 6.85
N GLY A 85 1.95 7.00 6.94
CA GLY A 85 2.63 7.52 8.13
C GLY A 85 2.20 8.95 8.47
N ASN A 86 2.08 9.80 7.44
CA ASN A 86 1.60 11.18 7.56
C ASN A 86 0.12 11.26 7.97
N ALA A 87 -0.72 10.37 7.45
CA ALA A 87 -2.16 10.37 7.73
C ALA A 87 -2.49 9.97 9.18
N GLU A 88 -1.71 9.07 9.79
CA GLU A 88 -2.05 8.46 11.07
C GLU A 88 -1.08 8.78 12.22
N GLY A 89 -0.01 9.54 11.98
CA GLY A 89 1.00 9.90 12.99
C GLY A 89 1.87 8.72 13.41
N TRP A 90 2.15 7.78 12.49
CA TRP A 90 3.01 6.63 12.77
C TRP A 90 4.45 7.06 12.45
N SER A 91 5.09 7.75 13.40
CA SER A 91 6.53 8.07 13.37
C SER A 91 7.37 6.95 14.00
#